data_AF-A0A353EC72-F1
#
_entry.id   AF-A0A353EC72-F1
#
_cell.length_a   1.000
_cell.length_b   1.000
_cell.length_c   1.000
_cell.angle_alpha   90.00
_cell.angle_beta   90.00
_cell.angle_gamma   90.00
#
_symmetry.space_group_name_H-M   'P 1'
#
loop_
_entity.id
_entity.type
_entity.pdbx_description
1 polymer ?
#
loop_
_entity_poly.entity_id
_entity_poly.type
_entity_poly.pdbx_seq_one_letter_code
_entity_poly.pdbx_strand_id
1 'polypeptide(L)'
;GRVEQHDYQLYLAINDIDHTKTKAMSPQTNGICERFHKTILNEFYQITFRKKLYGTLEELKQDLDDWIKYYNNDRTHQGKMCCGRTPIEKFLDGQKIWAEKNLTQI
;
A
#
# COMPACT_ATOMS: atom_id res chain seq x y z
N GLY A 1 1.99 27.50 -23.34
CA GLY A 1 2.64 26.29 -22.78
C GLY A 1 1.73 25.12 -23.07
N ARG A 2 2.25 23.98 -23.52
CA ARG A 2 1.42 22.80 -23.77
C ARG A 2 0.74 22.39 -22.46
N VAL A 3 -0.57 22.18 -22.53
CA VAL A 3 -1.36 21.49 -21.49
C VAL A 3 -0.96 20.02 -21.57
N GLU A 4 0.20 19.66 -21.03
CA GLU A 4 0.53 18.25 -20.85
C GLU A 4 -0.24 17.75 -19.63
N GLN A 5 -1.22 16.89 -19.94
CA GLN A 5 -2.03 16.01 -19.11
C GLN A 5 -1.52 15.82 -17.67
N HIS A 6 -2.20 16.47 -16.73
CA HIS A 6 -2.26 16.00 -15.35
C HIS A 6 -3.60 15.30 -15.09
N ASP A 7 -4.00 14.39 -15.98
CA ASP A 7 -5.27 13.65 -15.91
C ASP A 7 -5.45 12.97 -14.55
N TYR A 8 -4.36 12.48 -13.95
CA TYR A 8 -4.40 11.88 -12.61
C TYR A 8 -4.61 12.91 -11.48
N GLN A 9 -4.00 14.10 -11.53
CA GLN A 9 -4.24 15.11 -10.49
C GLN A 9 -5.66 15.69 -10.59
N LEU A 10 -6.15 15.85 -11.82
CA LEU A 10 -7.54 16.24 -12.05
C LEU A 10 -8.49 15.16 -11.52
N TYR A 11 -8.21 13.88 -11.78
CA TYR A 11 -8.97 12.76 -11.21
C TYR A 11 -8.98 12.82 -9.67
N LEU A 12 -7.83 13.04 -9.02
CA LEU A 12 -7.78 13.17 -7.57
C LEU A 12 -8.63 14.34 -7.06
N ALA A 13 -8.53 15.50 -7.70
CA ALA A 13 -9.33 16.68 -7.34
C ALA A 13 -10.83 16.45 -7.52
N ILE A 14 -11.25 15.77 -8.60
CA ILE A 14 -12.67 15.41 -8.83
C ILE A 14 -13.18 14.45 -7.74
N ASN A 15 -12.30 13.61 -7.19
CA ASN A 15 -12.62 12.67 -6.10
C ASN A 15 -12.39 13.24 -4.70
N ASP A 16 -12.17 14.56 -4.57
CA ASP A 16 -11.91 15.23 -3.29
C ASP A 16 -10.68 14.66 -2.55
N ILE A 17 -9.64 14.31 -3.31
CA ILE A 17 -8.37 13.80 -2.78
C ILE A 17 -7.28 14.85 -3.00
N ASP A 18 -6.78 15.39 -1.89
CA ASP A 18 -5.65 16.32 -1.91
C ASP A 18 -4.35 15.61 -2.30
N HIS A 19 -3.76 16.05 -3.41
CA HIS A 19 -2.46 15.56 -3.85
C HIS A 19 -1.32 16.35 -3.19
N THR A 20 -0.50 15.66 -2.41
CA THR A 20 0.72 16.23 -1.81
C THR A 20 1.96 15.53 -2.33
N LYS A 21 3.02 16.30 -2.61
CA LYS A 21 4.34 15.75 -2.96
C LYS A 21 5.20 15.68 -1.69
N THR A 22 5.96 14.60 -1.55
CA THR A 22 6.92 14.45 -0.46
C THR A 22 7.96 15.56 -0.54
N LYS A 23 8.19 16.27 0.57
CA LYS A 23 9.28 17.25 0.68
C LYS A 23 10.62 16.52 0.61
N ALA A 24 11.57 17.07 -0.16
CA ALA A 24 12.94 16.57 -0.19
C ALA A 24 13.50 16.47 1.25
N MET A 25 14.17 15.36 1.56
CA MET A 25 14.73 15.07 2.89
C MET A 25 13.72 15.00 4.05
N SER A 26 12.44 14.74 3.79
CA SER A 26 11.45 14.44 4.84
C SER A 26 11.11 12.93 4.85
N PRO A 27 11.81 12.11 5.66
CA PRO A 27 11.69 10.65 5.63
C PRO A 27 10.37 10.10 6.23
N GLN A 28 9.46 10.97 6.69
CA GLN A 28 8.35 10.57 7.55
C GLN A 28 7.15 9.98 6.78
N THR A 29 6.99 10.27 5.49
CA THR A 29 5.77 9.87 4.74
C THR A 29 5.90 8.62 3.88
N ASN A 30 7.11 8.22 3.44
CA ASN A 30 7.27 7.13 2.45
C ASN A 30 7.81 5.81 3.01
N GLY A 31 8.31 5.79 4.25
CA GLY A 31 9.03 4.63 4.80
C GLY A 31 8.18 3.35 4.88
N ILE A 32 6.86 3.46 5.01
CA ILE A 32 5.95 2.30 5.00
C ILE A 32 5.81 1.74 3.58
N CYS A 33 5.58 2.59 2.58
CA CYS A 33 5.46 2.18 1.18
C CYS A 33 6.77 1.54 0.68
N GLU A 34 7.92 2.16 0.98
CA GLU A 34 9.23 1.61 0.64
C GLU A 34 9.47 0.25 1.28
N ARG A 35 9.06 0.07 2.53
CA ARG A 35 9.16 -1.21 3.22
C ARG A 35 8.29 -2.26 2.55
N PHE A 36 7.04 -1.93 2.22
CA PHE A 36 6.15 -2.82 1.50
C PHE A 36 6.75 -3.24 0.15
N HIS A 37 7.27 -2.30 -0.65
CA HIS A 37 7.92 -2.59 -1.93
C HIS A 37 9.11 -3.54 -1.79
N LYS A 38 9.92 -3.40 -0.74
CA LYS A 38 10.99 -4.37 -0.44
C LYS A 38 10.44 -5.74 -0.06
N THR A 39 9.37 -5.78 0.74
CA THR A 39 8.72 -7.03 1.16
C THR A 39 8.16 -7.80 -0.01
N ILE A 40 7.33 -7.17 -0.86
CA ILE A 40 6.75 -7.84 -2.04
C ILE A 40 7.83 -8.28 -3.05
N LEU A 41 8.90 -7.50 -3.22
CA LEU A 41 10.02 -7.89 -4.06
C LEU A 41 10.69 -9.18 -3.57
N ASN A 42 11.01 -9.24 -2.28
CA ASN A 42 11.76 -10.36 -1.70
C ASN A 42 10.91 -11.61 -1.48
N GLU A 43 9.66 -11.44 -1.06
CA GLU A 43 8.79 -12.54 -0.64
C GLU A 43 7.89 -13.06 -1.77
N PHE A 44 7.55 -12.23 -2.76
CA PHE A 44 6.76 -12.65 -3.92
C PHE A 44 7.63 -12.75 -5.15
N TYR A 45 8.00 -11.62 -5.77
CA TYR A 45 8.56 -11.61 -7.13
C TYR A 45 9.83 -12.45 -7.27
N GLN A 46 10.80 -12.30 -6.37
CA GLN A 46 12.04 -13.09 -6.43
C GLN A 46 11.82 -14.59 -6.24
N ILE A 47 10.81 -15.00 -5.47
CA ILE A 47 10.52 -16.41 -5.22
C ILE A 47 9.75 -17.00 -6.41
N THR A 48 8.69 -16.31 -6.79
CA THR A 48 7.75 -16.72 -7.83
C THR A 48 8.45 -16.89 -9.18
N PHE A 49 9.27 -15.92 -9.61
CA PHE A 49 9.99 -16.01 -10.88
C PHE A 49 11.08 -17.09 -10.92
N ARG A 50 11.49 -17.63 -9.76
CA ARG A 50 12.38 -18.80 -9.69
C ARG A 50 11.62 -20.13 -9.74
N LYS A 51 10.35 -20.14 -9.33
CA LYS A 51 9.54 -21.37 -9.19
C LYS A 51 8.63 -21.64 -10.38
N LYS A 52 8.14 -20.59 -11.04
CA LYS A 52 7.13 -20.67 -12.09
C LYS A 52 7.53 -19.77 -13.26
N LEU A 53 7.46 -20.32 -14.47
CA LEU A 53 7.51 -19.54 -15.71
C LEU A 53 6.09 -19.10 -16.04
N TYR A 54 5.89 -17.81 -16.24
CA TYR A 54 4.60 -17.24 -16.59
C TYR A 54 4.50 -17.10 -18.10
N GLY A 55 3.43 -17.63 -18.69
CA GLY A 55 3.14 -17.48 -20.11
C GLY A 55 2.34 -16.20 -20.40
N THR A 56 1.59 -15.71 -19.42
CA THR A 56 0.75 -14.51 -19.55
C THR A 56 0.85 -13.61 -18.31
N LEU A 57 0.45 -12.34 -18.46
CA LEU A 57 0.40 -11.40 -17.34
C LEU A 57 -0.72 -11.76 -16.36
N GLU A 58 -1.82 -12.32 -16.87
CA GLU A 58 -3.00 -12.75 -16.12
C GLU A 58 -2.62 -13.83 -15.09
N GLU A 59 -1.79 -14.79 -15.48
CA GLU A 59 -1.27 -15.82 -14.56
C GLU A 59 -0.44 -15.21 -13.42
N LEU A 60 0.40 -14.22 -13.72
CA LEU A 60 1.18 -13.51 -12.71
C LEU A 60 0.28 -12.70 -11.79
N LYS A 61 -0.73 -12.04 -12.37
CA LYS A 61 -1.71 -11.23 -11.63
C LYS A 61 -2.50 -12.10 -10.65
N GLN A 62 -2.94 -13.29 -11.04
CA GLN A 62 -3.66 -14.20 -10.16
C GLN A 62 -2.82 -14.58 -8.93
N ASP A 63 -1.58 -15.01 -9.15
CA ASP A 63 -0.68 -15.38 -8.04
C ASP A 63 -0.34 -14.17 -7.15
N LEU A 64 -0.25 -12.98 -7.75
CA LEU A 64 -0.04 -11.72 -7.02
C LEU A 64 -1.26 -11.38 -6.15
N ASP A 65 -2.48 -11.47 -6.70
CA ASP A 65 -3.71 -11.19 -5.96
C ASP A 65 -3.86 -12.13 -4.76
N ASP A 66 -3.51 -13.41 -4.91
CA ASP A 66 -3.52 -14.37 -3.80
C ASP A 66 -2.42 -14.10 -2.77
N TRP A 67 -1.22 -13.70 -3.21
CA TRP A 67 -0.18 -13.26 -2.28
C TRP A 67 -0.57 -11.99 -1.50
N ILE A 68 -1.27 -11.04 -2.13
CA ILE A 68 -1.77 -9.82 -1.47
C ILE A 68 -2.85 -10.17 -0.44
N LYS A 69 -3.74 -11.11 -0.73
CA LYS A 69 -4.71 -11.60 0.26
C LYS A 69 -4.01 -12.18 1.49
N TYR A 70 -3.02 -13.03 1.28
CA TYR A 70 -2.19 -13.57 2.37
C TYR A 70 -1.47 -12.46 3.14
N TYR A 71 -0.83 -11.52 2.42
CA TYR A 71 -0.10 -10.41 3.04
C TYR A 71 -1.01 -9.58 3.96
N ASN A 72 -2.23 -9.28 3.51
CA ASN A 72 -3.17 -8.44 4.24
C ASN A 72 -3.85 -9.14 5.41
N ASN A 73 -4.18 -10.43 5.27
CA ASN A 73 -5.06 -11.14 6.21
C ASN A 73 -4.34 -12.14 7.12
N ASP A 74 -3.20 -12.70 6.70
CA ASP A 74 -2.54 -13.80 7.41
C ASP A 74 -1.11 -13.47 7.85
N ARG A 75 -0.42 -12.59 7.10
CA ARG A 75 0.98 -12.25 7.40
C ARG A 75 1.09 -11.36 8.63
N THR A 76 1.40 -11.97 9.77
CA THR A 76 1.69 -11.25 11.01
C THR A 76 2.95 -10.40 10.87
N HIS A 77 2.87 -9.15 11.30
CA HIS A 77 4.02 -8.23 11.30
C HIS A 77 4.53 -8.06 12.74
N GLN A 78 5.72 -8.56 13.02
CA GLN A 78 6.38 -8.43 14.34
C GLN A 78 7.01 -7.04 14.59
N GLY A 79 6.80 -6.07 13.69
CA GLY A 79 7.30 -4.72 13.88
C GLY A 79 6.65 -4.04 15.09
N LYS A 80 7.39 -3.13 15.74
CA LYS A 80 6.96 -2.38 16.96
C LYS A 80 5.56 -1.79 16.87
N MET A 81 5.11 -1.38 15.68
CA MET A 81 3.80 -0.78 15.45
C MET A 81 2.69 -1.81 15.19
N CYS A 82 3.02 -2.99 14.69
CA CYS A 82 2.05 -4.01 14.31
C CYS A 82 1.79 -5.01 15.44
N CYS A 83 2.74 -5.23 16.36
CA CYS A 83 2.55 -6.09 17.54
C CYS A 83 2.04 -7.50 17.21
N GLY A 84 2.48 -8.08 16.09
CA GLY A 84 2.01 -9.40 15.64
C GLY A 84 0.67 -9.39 14.90
N ARG A 85 0.00 -8.23 14.79
CA ARG A 85 -1.22 -8.06 14.00
C ARG A 85 -0.95 -8.08 12.51
N THR A 86 -1.98 -8.39 11.75
CA THR A 86 -1.99 -8.38 10.28
C THR A 86 -2.23 -6.95 9.77
N PRO A 87 -1.86 -6.63 8.52
CA PRO A 87 -2.11 -5.31 7.96
C PRO A 87 -3.57 -4.88 8.02
N ILE A 88 -4.52 -5.81 7.78
CA ILE A 88 -5.95 -5.47 7.83
C ILE A 88 -6.42 -5.10 9.24
N GLU A 89 -5.95 -5.81 10.27
CA GLU A 89 -6.27 -5.48 11.67
C GLU A 89 -5.77 -4.08 12.03
N LYS A 90 -4.53 -3.75 11.62
CA LYS A 90 -3.95 -2.42 11.83
C LYS A 90 -4.69 -1.32 11.08
N PHE A 91 -5.18 -1.62 9.87
CA PHE A 91 -5.97 -0.68 9.09
C PHE A 91 -7.33 -0.39 9.76
N LEU A 92 -8.03 -1.44 10.21
CA LEU A 92 -9.31 -1.30 10.92
C LEU A 92 -9.16 -0.54 12.23
N ASP A 93 -8.09 -0.80 13.00
CA ASP A 93 -7.77 -0.02 14.20
C ASP A 93 -7.53 1.46 13.87
N GLY A 94 -6.79 1.74 12.79
CA GLY A 94 -6.52 3.11 12.33
C GLY A 94 -7.79 3.85 11.93
N GLN A 95 -8.73 3.18 11.25
CA GLN A 95 -10.02 3.76 10.90
C GLN A 95 -10.84 4.14 12.13
N LYS A 96 -10.87 3.29 13.16
CA LYS A 96 -11.57 3.60 14.42
C LYS A 96 -11.00 4.84 15.09
N ILE A 97 -9.67 4.90 15.24
CA ILE A 97 -8.97 6.06 15.84
C ILE A 97 -9.26 7.34 15.05
N TRP A 98 -9.30 7.26 13.72
CA TRP A 98 -9.61 8.41 12.87
C TRP A 98 -11.07 8.88 13.05
N ALA A 99 -12.02 7.95 13.05
CA ALA A 99 -13.43 8.25 13.26
C ALA A 99 -13.67 8.93 14.62
N GLU A 100 -13.05 8.42 15.69
CA GLU A 100 -13.12 9.01 17.03
C GLU A 100 -12.59 10.45 17.07
N LYS A 101 -11.46 10.72 16.39
CA LYS A 101 -10.87 12.07 16.32
C LYS A 101 -11.77 13.07 15.58
N ASN A 102 -12.41 12.64 14.51
CA ASN A 102 -13.33 13.50 13.75
C ASN A 102 -14.59 13.82 14.55
N LEU A 103 -15.11 12.88 15.35
CA LEU A 103 -16.27 13.12 16.22
C LEU A 103 -15.96 14.15 17.30
N THR A 104 -14.72 14.24 17.78
CA THR A 104 -14.27 15.26 18.75
C THR A 104 -13.93 16.63 18.14
N GLN A 105 -13.99 16.76 16.80
CA GLN A 105 -13.74 18.03 16.09
C GLN A 105 -15.03 18.73 15.62
N ILE A 106 -16.20 18.19 15.98
CA ILE A 106 -17.53 18.79 15.75
C ILE A 106 -17.98 19.53 17.01
#